data_AF-A0A534GCA4-F1
#
_entry.id   AF-A0A534GCA4-F1
#
_cell.length_a   1.000
_cell.length_b   1.000
_cell.length_c   1.000
_cell.angle_alpha   90.00
_cell.angle_beta   90.00
_cell.angle_gamma   90.00
#
_symmetry.space_group_name_H-M   'P 1'
#
loop_
_entity.id
_entity.type
_entity.pdbx_description
1 polymer ?
#
loop_
_entity_poly.entity_id
_entity_poly.type
_entity_poly.pdbx_seq_one_letter_code
_entity_poly.pdbx_strand_id
1 'polypeptide(L)' 'KAAGRSFDHVARAGVYLTSMSDFVAMNGIYAKYFSQPFPARTTIAVAALPLGACVEIDLVVKA' A
#
# COMPACT_ATOMS: atom_id res chain seq x y z
N LYS A 1 0.78 -13.70 -5.45
CA LYS A 1 1.04 -15.15 -5.25
C LYS A 1 0.01 -16.04 -5.96
N ALA A 2 -1.30 -15.92 -5.73
CA ALA A 2 -2.30 -16.70 -6.48
C ALA A 2 -2.29 -16.47 -8.01
N ALA A 3 -2.04 -15.22 -8.44
CA ALA A 3 -1.90 -14.86 -9.86
C ALA A 3 -0.49 -15.11 -10.44
N GLY A 4 0.38 -15.86 -9.75
CA GLY A 4 1.78 -16.05 -10.17
C GLY A 4 2.66 -14.79 -10.09
N ARG A 5 2.20 -13.73 -9.41
CA ARG A 5 2.92 -12.46 -9.25
C ARG A 5 3.50 -12.23 -7.85
N SER A 6 4.57 -11.44 -7.80
CA SER A 6 5.23 -10.91 -6.61
C SER A 6 5.04 -9.39 -6.48
N PHE A 7 5.53 -8.80 -5.39
CA PHE A 7 5.53 -7.34 -5.18
C PHE A 7 6.36 -6.58 -6.22
N ASP A 8 7.35 -7.23 -6.85
CA ASP A 8 8.17 -6.65 -7.92
C ASP A 8 7.36 -6.32 -9.19
N HIS A 9 6.17 -6.90 -9.31
CA HIS A 9 5.28 -6.68 -10.45
C HIS A 9 4.27 -5.56 -10.22
N VAL A 10 4.24 -4.96 -9.02
CA VAL A 10 3.32 -3.87 -8.70
C VAL A 10 3.71 -2.62 -9.48
N ALA A 11 2.77 -2.09 -10.26
CA ALA A 11 2.92 -0.82 -10.97
C ALA A 11 2.46 0.38 -10.13
N ARG A 12 1.39 0.21 -9.35
CA ARG A 12 0.80 1.24 -8.49
C ARG A 12 0.29 0.67 -7.17
N ALA A 13 0.43 1.44 -6.10
CA ALA A 13 -0.22 1.20 -4.81
C ALA A 13 -1.07 2.41 -4.38
N GLY A 14 -2.32 2.16 -3.99
CA GLY A 14 -3.15 3.10 -3.25
C GLY A 14 -3.10 2.78 -1.77
N VAL A 15 -2.77 3.76 -0.93
CA VAL A 15 -2.70 3.61 0.52
C VAL A 15 -3.70 4.54 1.20
N TYR A 16 -4.59 3.98 2.00
CA TYR A 16 -5.66 4.70 2.68
C TYR A 16 -5.45 4.55 4.18
N LEU A 17 -5.33 5.67 4.90
CA LEU A 17 -5.13 5.70 6.35
C LEU A 17 -6.29 6.39 7.04
N THR A 18 -6.77 5.86 8.17
CA THR A 18 -7.75 6.57 8.99
C THR A 18 -7.11 7.66 9.86
N SER A 19 -5.79 7.59 10.11
CA SER A 19 -5.01 8.66 10.72
C SER A 19 -3.66 8.86 10.01
N MET A 20 -3.33 10.12 9.70
CA MET A 20 -2.05 10.45 9.06
C MET A 20 -0.86 10.39 10.05
N SER A 21 -1.12 10.29 11.36
CA SER A 21 -0.08 10.00 12.36
C SER A 21 0.62 8.68 12.08
N ASP A 22 -0.08 7.73 11.45
CA ASP A 22 0.41 6.36 11.24
C ASP A 22 1.28 6.24 9.99
N PHE A 23 1.45 7.33 9.23
CA PHE A 23 2.19 7.34 7.97
C PHE A 23 3.62 6.81 8.12
N VAL A 24 4.35 7.25 9.15
CA VAL A 24 5.75 6.85 9.37
C VAL A 24 5.83 5.36 9.68
N ALA A 25 4.95 4.86 10.55
CA ALA A 25 4.89 3.45 10.92
C ALA A 25 4.51 2.56 9.72
N MET A 26 3.47 2.96 8.98
CA MET A 26 3.04 2.28 7.75
C MET A 26 4.17 2.27 6.72
N ASN A 27 4.83 3.40 6.46
CA ASN A 27 5.88 3.51 5.47
C ASN A 27 7.10 2.63 5.82
N GLY A 28 7.44 2.51 7.10
CA GLY A 28 8.51 1.62 7.57
C GLY A 28 8.22 0.14 7.31
N ILE A 29 6.95 -0.28 7.36
CA ILE A 29 6.55 -1.64 6.99
C ILE A 29 6.49 -1.77 5.46
N TYR A 30 5.85 -0.81 4.78
CA TYR A 30 5.72 -0.77 3.32
C TYR A 30 7.06 -0.92 2.60
N ALA A 31 8.09 -0.19 3.05
CA ALA A 31 9.43 -0.23 2.46
C ALA A 31 10.12 -1.61 2.55
N LYS A 32 9.67 -2.50 3.44
CA LYS A 32 10.21 -3.87 3.52
C LYS A 32 9.69 -4.80 2.41
N TYR A 33 8.60 -4.40 1.74
CA TYR A 33 7.95 -5.22 0.69
C TYR A 33 8.32 -4.79 -0.73
N PHE A 34 8.89 -3.59 -0.90
CA PHE A 34 9.20 -3.03 -2.22
C PHE A 34 10.68 -2.67 -2.34
N SER A 35 11.24 -2.91 -3.52
CA SER A 35 12.58 -2.47 -3.92
C SER A 35 12.50 -1.56 -5.14
N GLN A 36 13.62 -0.92 -5.50
CA GLN A 36 13.68 -0.12 -6.72
C GLN A 36 13.54 -1.01 -7.98
N PRO A 37 12.88 -0.51 -9.05
CA PRO A 37 12.11 0.74 -9.10
C PRO A 37 10.81 0.64 -8.30
N PHE A 38 10.57 1.60 -7.40
CA PHE A 38 9.39 1.59 -6.55
C PHE A 38 8.11 1.81 -7.38
N PRO A 39 6.97 1.23 -6.96
CA PRO A 39 5.68 1.48 -7.62
C PRO A 39 5.27 2.94 -7.46
N ALA A 40 4.48 3.45 -8.40
CA ALA A 40 3.77 4.71 -8.20
C ALA A 40 2.86 4.60 -6.96
N ARG A 41 2.85 5.61 -6.10
CA ARG A 41 2.07 5.57 -4.84
C ARG A 41 1.23 6.81 -4.65
N THR A 42 0.00 6.60 -4.21
CA THR A 42 -0.85 7.66 -3.63
C THR A 42 -1.18 7.27 -2.19
N THR A 43 -1.05 8.22 -1.26
CA THR A 43 -1.43 8.02 0.15
C THR A 43 -2.35 9.15 0.58
N ILE A 44 -3.52 8.79 1.12
CA ILE A 44 -4.53 9.77 1.58
C ILE A 44 -5.09 9.39 2.95
N ALA A 45 -5.61 10.40 3.66
CA ALA A 45 -6.43 10.19 4.82
C ALA A 45 -7.89 9.94 4.40
N VAL A 46 -8.55 8.97 5.03
CA VAL A 46 -9.96 8.65 4.81
C VAL A 46 -10.71 8.65 6.15
N ALA A 47 -12.01 8.91 6.11
CA ALA A 47 -12.81 9.02 7.34
C ALA A 47 -12.97 7.68 8.08
N ALA A 48 -13.08 6.57 7.33
CA ALA A 48 -13.21 5.23 7.88
C ALA A 48 -12.81 4.18 6.82
N LEU A 49 -12.52 2.97 7.29
CA LEU A 49 -12.27 1.79 6.47
C LEU A 49 -13.16 0.62 6.94
N PRO A 50 -13.40 -0.39 6.08
CA PRO A 50 -14.14 -1.58 6.48
C PRO A 50 -13.59 -2.22 7.76
N LEU A 51 -14.48 -2.73 8.60
CA LEU A 51 -14.14 -3.37 9.89
C LEU A 51 -13.38 -2.47 10.89
N GLY A 52 -13.34 -1.15 10.67
CA GLY A 52 -12.60 -0.23 11.54
C GLY A 52 -11.08 -0.32 11.39
N ALA A 53 -10.59 -0.74 10.22
CA ALA A 53 -9.15 -0.86 9.96
C ALA A 53 -8.42 0.50 10.03
N CYS A 54 -7.14 0.45 10.42
CA CYS A 54 -6.27 1.64 10.46
C CYS A 54 -5.65 1.96 9.08
N VAL A 55 -5.47 0.94 8.25
CA VAL A 55 -4.85 1.04 6.92
C VAL A 55 -5.50 0.05 5.95
N GLU A 56 -5.68 0.48 4.71
CA GLU A 56 -6.04 -0.37 3.57
C GLU A 56 -5.08 -0.06 2.40
N ILE A 57 -4.67 -1.10 1.67
CA ILE A 57 -3.77 -0.96 0.52
C ILE A 57 -4.31 -1.74 -0.67
N ASP A 58 -4.53 -1.05 -1.79
CA ASP A 58 -4.80 -1.68 -3.08
C ASP A 58 -3.52 -1.71 -3.95
N LEU A 59 -3.46 -2.66 -4.88
CA LEU A 59 -2.31 -2.84 -5.77
C LEU A 59 -2.79 -3.08 -7.21
N VAL A 60 -2.19 -2.36 -8.15
CA VAL A 60 -2.26 -2.67 -9.59
C VAL A 60 -0.97 -3.39 -9.98
N VAL A 61 -1.09 -4.63 -10.47
CA VAL A 61 0.04 -5.45 -10.90
C VAL A 61 0.08 -5.60 -12.41
N LYS A 62 1.30 -5.66 -12.96
CA LYS A 62 1.52 -5.96 -14.37
C LYS A 62 1.12 -7.40 -14.68
N ALA A 63 0.54 -7.58 -15.87
CA ALA A 63 0.22 -8.89 -16.44
C ALA A 63 1.47 -9.64 -16.91
#